data_AF-A0A4R1Q0B7-F1
#
_entry.id   AF-A0A4R1Q0B7-F1
#
_cell.length_a   1.000
_cell.length_b   1.000
_cell.length_c   1.000
_cell.angle_alpha   90.00
_cell.angle_beta   90.00
_cell.angle_gamma   90.00
#
_symmetry.space_group_name_H-M   'P 1'
#
loop_
_entity.id
_entity.type
_entity.pdbx_description
1 polymer ?
#
loop_
_entity_poly.entity_id
_entity_poly.type
_entity_poly.pdbx_seq_one_letter_code
_entity_poly.pdbx_strand_id
1 'polypeptide(L)'
;MYCPKCGQQLNADGSFCAFCGKDVAYLNEKQAAATALDEQASTPVKKQPKLTMQKQVYCNSCGTGVFSKDNFCYQCGKKAQKAYYNQGRQRKWLIAGACLTVFCLSAFFVFRYHL
;
A
#
# COMPACT_ATOMS: atom_id res chain seq x y z
N MET A 1 7.72 1.06 -32.37
CA MET A 1 6.43 1.57 -31.85
C MET A 1 6.47 1.57 -30.32
N TYR A 2 5.78 2.47 -29.63
CA TYR A 2 5.77 2.52 -28.16
C TYR A 2 4.44 1.99 -27.61
N CYS A 3 4.49 1.31 -26.47
CA CYS A 3 3.30 0.82 -25.79
C CYS A 3 2.49 2.02 -25.24
N PRO A 4 1.23 2.24 -25.62
CA PRO A 4 0.45 3.38 -25.10
C PRO A 4 0.03 3.20 -23.64
N LYS A 5 0.25 2.02 -23.04
CA LYS A 5 -0.05 1.75 -21.63
C LYS A 5 1.12 2.07 -20.70
N CYS A 6 2.37 1.90 -21.14
CA CYS A 6 3.56 2.11 -20.30
C CYS A 6 4.67 2.95 -20.93
N GLY A 7 4.50 3.40 -22.18
CA GLY A 7 5.47 4.23 -22.91
C GLY A 7 6.74 3.50 -23.37
N GLN A 8 6.87 2.20 -23.11
CA GLN A 8 8.08 1.44 -23.46
C GLN A 8 8.11 1.05 -24.92
N GLN A 9 9.32 0.99 -25.49
CA GLN A 9 9.52 0.58 -26.89
C GLN A 9 9.12 -0.88 -27.05
N LEU A 10 8.24 -1.15 -28.00
CA LEU A 10 7.80 -2.48 -28.38
C LEU A 10 8.70 -3.01 -29.50
N ASN A 11 9.10 -4.27 -29.35
CA ASN A 11 9.77 -5.03 -30.41
C ASN A 11 8.75 -5.38 -31.49
N ALA A 12 9.17 -5.33 -32.76
CA ALA A 12 8.28 -5.43 -33.92
C ALA A 12 7.50 -6.76 -34.00
N ASP A 13 8.00 -7.82 -33.37
CA ASP A 13 7.49 -9.19 -33.55
C ASP A 13 6.83 -9.78 -32.29
N GLY A 14 6.67 -8.97 -31.23
CA GLY A 14 6.13 -9.43 -29.95
C GLY A 14 4.61 -9.38 -29.88
N SER A 15 3.94 -10.49 -29.55
CA SER A 15 2.48 -10.53 -29.32
C SER A 15 2.04 -9.82 -28.04
N PHE A 16 2.97 -9.48 -27.14
CA PHE A 16 2.73 -8.76 -25.88
C PHE A 16 3.89 -7.84 -25.52
N CYS A 17 3.60 -6.78 -24.75
CA CYS A 17 4.60 -5.89 -24.18
C CYS A 17 5.36 -6.60 -23.04
N ALA A 18 6.66 -6.86 -23.22
CA ALA A 18 7.52 -7.48 -22.21
C ALA A 18 7.59 -6.70 -20.88
N PHE A 19 7.35 -5.39 -20.91
CA PHE A 19 7.43 -4.53 -19.71
C PHE A 19 6.14 -4.48 -18.90
N CYS A 20 4.98 -4.59 -19.54
CA CYS A 20 3.69 -4.39 -18.87
C CYS A 20 2.71 -5.56 -19.00
N GLY A 21 3.10 -6.62 -19.73
CA GLY A 21 2.37 -7.87 -19.87
C GLY A 21 1.01 -7.73 -20.56
N LYS A 22 0.90 -6.81 -21.52
CA LYS A 22 -0.36 -6.50 -22.22
C LYS A 22 -0.17 -6.77 -23.71
N ASP A 23 -1.15 -7.43 -24.32
CA ASP A 23 -1.06 -7.93 -25.68
C ASP A 23 -0.89 -6.80 -26.70
N VAL A 24 -0.16 -6.99 -27.80
CA VAL A 24 0.02 -5.95 -28.82
C VAL A 24 -1.14 -5.96 -29.82
N ALA A 25 -1.92 -7.04 -29.86
CA ALA A 25 -3.13 -7.12 -30.68
C ALA A 25 -4.14 -6.01 -30.36
N TYR A 26 -4.42 -5.75 -29.07
CA TYR A 26 -5.33 -4.64 -28.69
C TYR A 26 -4.75 -3.23 -28.95
N LEU A 27 -3.45 -3.14 -29.28
CA LEU A 27 -2.76 -1.88 -29.53
C LEU A 27 -2.89 -1.42 -30.98
N ASN A 28 -2.94 -2.36 -31.93
CA ASN A 28 -3.02 -2.06 -33.35
C ASN A 28 -4.38 -1.46 -33.75
N GLU A 29 -5.49 -1.93 -33.17
CA GLU A 29 -6.83 -1.37 -33.46
C GLU A 29 -7.01 0.06 -32.95
N LYS A 30 -6.31 0.45 -31.86
CA LYS A 30 -6.41 1.82 -31.33
C LYS A 30 -5.54 2.82 -32.09
N GLN A 31 -4.50 2.36 -32.80
CA GLN A 31 -3.59 3.25 -33.55
C GLN A 31 -4.16 3.66 -34.93
N ALA A 32 -5.18 2.98 -35.44
CA ALA A 32 -5.91 3.43 -36.63
C ALA A 32 -6.93 4.57 -36.33
N ALA A 33 -7.25 4.82 -35.06
CA ALA A 33 -8.22 5.84 -34.65
C ALA A 33 -7.58 7.10 -34.04
N ALA A 34 -6.25 7.22 -34.06
CA ALA A 34 -5.50 8.31 -33.41
C ALA A 34 -4.89 9.31 -34.39
N THR A 35 -5.34 9.35 -35.65
CA THR A 35 -4.87 10.30 -36.67
C THR A 35 -5.94 11.30 -37.12
N ALA A 36 -7.01 11.46 -36.35
CA ALA A 36 -7.93 12.57 -36.53
C ALA A 36 -8.53 12.98 -35.18
N LEU A 37 -8.44 14.28 -34.90
CA LEU A 37 -9.15 15.03 -33.85
C LEU A 37 -8.44 15.05 -32.49
N ASP A 38 -7.43 15.91 -32.47
CA ASP A 38 -7.23 16.86 -31.40
C ASP A 38 -8.55 17.53 -30.99
N GLU A 39 -8.64 17.90 -29.72
CA GLU A 39 -9.63 18.77 -29.09
C GLU A 39 -10.98 18.15 -28.59
N GLN A 40 -11.19 18.35 -27.28
CA GLN A 40 -12.44 18.42 -26.51
C GLN A 40 -12.95 17.21 -25.68
N ALA A 41 -12.96 17.49 -24.37
CA ALA A 41 -14.13 17.41 -23.50
C ALA A 41 -14.37 16.11 -22.68
N SER A 42 -13.84 16.14 -21.45
CA SER A 42 -14.61 16.10 -20.20
C SER A 42 -15.77 15.10 -20.02
N THR A 43 -15.51 14.14 -19.10
CA THR A 43 -16.40 13.43 -18.14
C THR A 43 -17.18 12.19 -18.60
N PRO A 44 -17.51 11.20 -17.71
CA PRO A 44 -17.27 11.11 -16.27
C PRO A 44 -16.34 9.94 -15.88
N VAL A 45 -15.34 10.26 -15.06
CA VAL A 45 -14.54 9.28 -14.32
C VAL A 45 -15.48 8.49 -13.40
N LYS A 46 -15.73 7.23 -13.71
CA LYS A 46 -16.31 6.28 -12.75
C LYS A 46 -15.47 6.36 -11.47
N LYS A 47 -16.12 6.76 -10.37
CA LYS A 47 -15.57 6.89 -9.01
C LYS A 47 -14.44 5.90 -8.80
N GLN A 48 -13.20 6.38 -8.92
CA GLN A 48 -12.07 5.68 -8.34
C GLN A 48 -12.37 5.59 -6.85
N PRO A 49 -12.34 4.40 -6.23
CA PRO A 49 -12.38 4.32 -4.79
C PRO A 49 -11.12 5.07 -4.34
N LYS A 50 -11.35 6.25 -3.75
CA LYS A 50 -10.37 7.08 -3.07
C LYS A 50 -9.44 6.15 -2.30
N LEU A 51 -8.27 5.88 -2.87
CA LEU A 51 -7.29 4.99 -2.27
C LEU A 51 -6.81 5.75 -1.03
N THR A 52 -7.48 5.49 0.10
CA THR A 52 -7.04 5.92 1.41
C THR A 52 -5.56 5.61 1.48
N MET A 53 -4.74 6.67 1.54
CA MET A 53 -3.29 6.64 1.61
C MET A 53 -2.87 5.60 2.65
N GLN A 54 -2.67 4.36 2.22
CA GLN A 54 -2.45 3.25 3.13
C GLN A 54 -1.03 3.42 3.64
N LYS A 55 -0.87 3.50 4.95
CA LYS A 55 0.42 3.68 5.63
C LYS A 55 1.46 2.72 5.03
N GLN A 56 2.37 3.26 4.23
CA GLN A 56 3.49 2.51 3.66
C GLN A 56 4.64 2.51 4.67
N VAL A 57 5.35 1.39 4.74
CA VAL A 57 6.57 1.19 5.54
C VAL A 57 7.72 0.87 4.59
N TYR A 58 8.91 1.39 4.89
CA TYR A 58 10.08 1.22 4.03
C TYR A 58 10.72 -0.16 4.27
N CYS A 59 11.14 -0.85 3.22
CA CYS A 59 11.84 -2.12 3.34
C CYS A 59 13.27 -1.88 3.85
N ASN A 60 13.68 -2.55 4.93
CA ASN A 60 15.03 -2.41 5.47
C ASN A 60 16.13 -3.01 4.58
N SER A 61 15.76 -3.86 3.62
CA SER A 61 16.71 -4.62 2.80
C SER A 61 16.96 -3.96 1.44
N CYS A 62 15.93 -3.39 0.82
CA CYS A 62 16.04 -2.75 -0.50
C CYS A 62 15.53 -1.32 -0.54
N GLY A 63 15.09 -0.78 0.59
CA GLY A 63 14.46 0.51 0.68
C GLY A 63 12.99 0.50 0.28
N THR A 64 12.59 -0.03 -0.87
CA THR A 64 11.25 0.17 -1.45
C THR A 64 10.07 0.21 -0.45
N GLY A 65 9.17 1.18 -0.64
CA GLY A 65 7.93 1.28 0.14
C GLY A 65 7.06 0.03 -0.03
N VAL A 66 6.65 -0.57 1.09
CA VAL A 66 5.76 -1.74 1.15
C VAL A 66 4.50 -1.34 1.91
N PHE A 67 3.33 -1.82 1.50
CA PHE A 67 2.12 -1.54 2.26
C PHE A 67 2.15 -2.27 3.60
N SER A 68 1.69 -1.63 4.68
CA SER A 68 1.67 -2.24 6.02
C SER A 68 0.89 -3.57 6.10
N LYS A 69 0.00 -3.84 5.13
CA LYS A 69 -0.78 -5.08 5.05
C LYS A 69 0.03 -6.25 4.48
N ASP A 70 1.03 -5.99 3.65
CA ASP A 70 1.76 -7.03 2.93
C ASP A 70 2.80 -7.72 3.83
N ASN A 71 2.99 -9.03 3.64
CA ASN A 71 3.91 -9.86 4.44
C ASN A 71 5.32 -9.99 3.84
N PHE A 72 5.52 -9.50 2.62
CA PHE A 72 6.79 -9.59 1.89
C PHE A 72 6.99 -8.35 1.03
N CYS A 73 8.25 -8.04 0.73
CA CYS A 73 8.62 -6.99 -0.21
C CYS A 73 8.51 -7.53 -1.64
N TYR A 74 7.76 -6.85 -2.50
CA TYR A 74 7.59 -7.23 -3.91
C TYR A 74 8.84 -6.97 -4.77
N GLN A 75 9.79 -6.16 -4.30
CA GLN A 75 11.05 -5.92 -5.02
C GLN A 75 12.15 -6.92 -4.65
N CYS A 76 12.31 -7.26 -3.37
CA CYS A 76 13.41 -8.12 -2.91
C CYS A 76 12.98 -9.49 -2.37
N GLY A 77 11.68 -9.77 -2.29
CA GLY A 77 11.12 -11.05 -1.82
C GLY A 77 11.25 -11.32 -0.32
N LYS A 78 11.99 -10.48 0.43
CA LYS A 78 12.18 -10.65 1.87
C LYS A 78 10.90 -10.30 2.65
N LYS A 79 10.70 -10.95 3.80
CA LYS A 79 9.54 -10.73 4.67
C LYS A 79 9.44 -9.27 5.12
N ALA A 80 8.24 -8.70 5.08
CA ALA A 80 7.95 -7.35 5.53
C ALA A 80 8.06 -7.28 7.06
N GLN A 81 8.91 -6.39 7.56
CA GLN A 81 9.19 -6.23 8.99
C GLN A 81 8.11 -5.39 9.69
N LYS A 82 6.88 -5.91 9.75
CA LYS A 82 5.72 -5.26 10.40
C LYS A 82 5.96 -4.91 11.87
N ALA A 83 6.77 -5.72 12.57
CA ALA A 83 7.02 -5.59 13.99
C ALA A 83 7.82 -4.33 14.35
N TYR A 84 8.72 -3.86 13.48
CA TYR A 84 9.60 -2.73 13.80
C TYR A 84 8.84 -1.38 13.82
N TYR A 85 7.85 -1.18 12.95
CA TYR A 85 7.13 0.10 12.80
C TYR A 85 5.82 0.25 13.59
N ASN A 86 5.27 -0.84 14.14
CA ASN A 86 4.00 -0.82 14.88
C ASN A 86 4.16 -0.79 16.41
N GLN A 87 5.39 -0.86 16.94
CA GLN A 87 5.66 -0.97 18.38
C GLN A 87 5.30 0.27 19.22
N GLY A 88 5.13 1.45 18.60
CA GLY A 88 4.80 2.69 19.33
C GLY A 88 3.39 2.73 19.95
N ARG A 89 2.47 1.82 19.57
CA ARG A 89 1.06 1.86 20.03
C ARG A 89 0.78 0.96 21.24
N GLN A 90 1.54 -0.13 21.41
CA GLN A 90 1.24 -1.18 22.40
C GLN A 90 1.68 -0.80 23.83
N ARG A 91 2.75 0.00 23.98
CA ARG A 91 3.29 0.36 25.32
C ARG A 91 2.37 1.27 26.14
N LYS A 92 1.51 2.05 25.49
CA LYS A 92 0.67 3.07 26.15
C LYS A 92 -0.47 2.45 26.98
N TRP A 93 -1.02 1.31 26.55
CA TRP A 93 -2.08 0.59 27.28
C TRP A 93 -1.55 -0.21 28.47
N LEU A 94 -0.35 -0.79 28.35
CA LEU A 94 0.28 -1.57 29.42
C LEU A 94 0.59 -0.71 30.66
N ILE A 95 1.07 0.52 30.47
CA ILE A 95 1.39 1.43 31.58
C ILE A 95 0.11 1.95 32.27
N ALA A 96 -0.91 2.31 31.49
CA ALA A 96 -2.18 2.78 32.04
C ALA A 96 -2.91 1.68 32.85
N GLY A 97 -2.89 0.42 32.36
CA GLY A 97 -3.46 -0.72 33.08
C GLY A 97 -2.75 -1.00 34.41
N ALA A 98 -1.41 -0.93 34.43
CA ALA A 98 -0.62 -1.16 35.64
C ALA A 98 -0.91 -0.15 36.75
N CYS A 99 -1.01 1.15 36.44
CA CYS A 99 -1.34 2.18 37.43
C CYS A 99 -2.73 1.99 38.05
N LEU A 100 -3.72 1.62 37.24
CA LEU A 100 -5.10 1.46 37.70
C LEU A 100 -5.23 0.22 38.61
N THR A 101 -4.51 -0.86 38.31
CA THR A 101 -4.45 -2.04 39.17
C THR A 101 -3.78 -1.76 40.51
N VAL A 102 -2.69 -0.99 40.54
CA VAL A 102 -2.01 -0.62 41.79
C VAL A 102 -2.90 0.26 42.66
N PHE A 103 -3.61 1.22 42.06
CA PHE A 103 -4.53 2.11 42.77
C PHE A 103 -5.76 1.37 43.33
N CYS A 104 -6.34 0.42 42.58
CA CYS A 104 -7.44 -0.40 43.08
C CYS A 104 -7.00 -1.33 44.21
N LEU A 105 -5.83 -1.98 44.10
CA LEU A 105 -5.33 -2.87 45.14
C LEU A 105 -4.99 -2.13 46.43
N SER A 106 -4.41 -0.93 46.34
CA SER A 106 -4.11 -0.10 47.52
C SER A 106 -5.39 0.38 48.20
N ALA A 107 -6.39 0.85 47.45
CA ALA A 107 -7.69 1.23 48.00
C ALA A 107 -8.40 0.05 48.68
N PHE A 108 -8.34 -1.14 48.09
CA PHE A 108 -8.92 -2.36 48.67
C PHE A 108 -8.21 -2.78 49.96
N PHE A 109 -6.88 -2.65 50.00
CA PHE A 109 -6.09 -2.97 51.20
C PHE A 109 -6.37 -2.00 52.34
N VAL A 110 -6.46 -0.70 52.05
CA VAL A 110 -6.78 0.34 53.04
C VAL A 110 -8.20 0.13 53.57
N PHE A 111 -9.18 -0.15 52.71
CA PHE A 111 -10.55 -0.39 53.14
C PHE A 111 -10.68 -1.63 54.05
N ARG A 112 -9.90 -2.68 53.77
CA ARG A 112 -9.92 -3.92 54.57
C ARG A 112 -9.16 -3.81 55.90
N TYR A 113 -8.29 -2.81 56.06
CA TYR A 113 -7.57 -2.55 57.32
C TYR A 113 -8.31 -1.58 58.26
N HIS A 114 -9.34 -0.91 57.77
CA HIS A 114 -10.09 0.13 58.49
C HIS A 114 -11.52 -0.30 58.88
N LEU A 115 -11.92 -1.54 58.54
CA LEU A 115 -13.08 -2.27 59.05
C LEU A 115 -12.63 -3.29 60.11
#